data_AF-A0A7C7H482-F1
#
_entry.id   AF-A0A7C7H482-F1
#
_cell.length_a   1.000
_cell.length_b   1.000
_cell.length_c   1.000
_cell.angle_alpha   90.00
_cell.angle_beta   90.00
_cell.angle_gamma   90.00
#
_symmetry.space_group_name_H-M   'P 1'
#
loop_
_entity.id
_entity.type
_entity.pdbx_description
1 polymer ?
#
loop_
_entity_poly.entity_id
_entity_poly.type
_entity_poly.pdbx_seq_one_letter_code
_entity_poly.pdbx_strand_id
1 'polypeptide(L)' 'MATKRVLVITYYWPPAAGPGVQRFLKFCKYLRDFDWEPIVLTVENGSYSSTDNSLEKDIPTGTKVYKTKTSLPF' A
#
# COMPACT_ATOMS: atom_id res chain seq x y z
N MET A 1 -19.65 15.70 3.07
CA MET A 1 -18.50 16.24 3.84
C MET A 1 -17.26 16.16 2.95
N ALA A 2 -16.22 16.96 3.18
CA ALA A 2 -14.99 16.86 2.38
C ALA A 2 -14.22 15.58 2.75
N THR A 3 -13.84 14.78 1.74
CA THR A 3 -13.06 13.54 1.92
C THR A 3 -11.72 13.86 2.56
N LYS A 4 -11.42 13.21 3.69
CA LYS A 4 -10.14 13.39 4.40
C LYS A 4 -9.06 12.60 3.66
N ARG A 5 -7.82 13.09 3.67
CA ARG A 5 -6.69 12.41 3.03
C ARG A 5 -5.74 11.89 4.08
N VAL A 6 -5.25 10.66 3.89
CA VAL A 6 -4.22 10.05 4.73
C VAL A 6 -3.07 9.54 3.87
N LEU A 7 -1.84 9.89 4.23
CA LEU A 7 -0.64 9.34 3.60
C LEU A 7 -0.21 8.09 4.38
N VAL A 8 -0.25 6.94 3.71
CA VAL A 8 0.24 5.67 4.23
C VAL A 8 1.64 5.46 3.69
N ILE A 9 2.64 5.53 4.57
CA ILE A 9 4.04 5.27 4.23
C ILE A 9 4.35 3.84 4.65
N THR A 10 4.66 2.98 3.69
CA THR A 10 4.98 1.57 3.96
C THR A 10 6.05 1.06 3.01
N TYR A 11 7.00 0.32 3.56
CA TYR A 11 8.00 -0.40 2.77
C TYR A 11 7.39 -1.63 2.08
N TYR A 12 6.48 -2.33 2.75
CA TYR A 12 5.86 -3.54 2.25
C TYR A 12 4.49 -3.23 1.65
N TRP A 13 4.37 -3.41 0.33
CA TRP A 13 3.18 -3.16 -0.47
C TRP A 13 3.04 -4.26 -1.55
N PRO A 14 1.83 -4.61 -2.04
CA PRO A 14 1.71 -5.57 -3.13
C PRO A 14 2.63 -5.21 -4.32
N PRO A 15 3.29 -6.20 -4.93
CA PRO A 15 3.06 -7.64 -4.80
C PRO A 15 3.81 -8.33 -3.65
N ALA A 16 4.45 -7.62 -2.72
CA ALA A 16 5.03 -8.25 -1.54
C ALA A 16 3.97 -9.06 -0.76
N ALA A 17 4.36 -10.21 -0.20
CA ALA A 17 3.46 -11.05 0.59
C ALA A 17 3.58 -10.77 2.10
N GLY A 18 2.74 -11.44 2.88
CA GLY A 18 2.83 -11.48 4.34
C GLY A 18 1.87 -10.55 5.07
N PRO A 19 1.79 -10.68 6.41
CA PRO A 19 0.76 -10.05 7.22
C PRO A 19 0.87 -8.52 7.27
N GLY A 20 2.10 -7.99 7.16
CA GLY A 20 2.32 -6.53 7.11
C GLY A 20 1.68 -5.89 5.87
N VAL A 21 1.87 -6.51 4.70
CA VAL A 21 1.29 -6.04 3.44
C VAL A 21 -0.23 -6.09 3.50
N GLN A 22 -0.78 -7.23 3.91
CA GLN A 22 -2.23 -7.40 3.97
C GLN A 22 -2.88 -6.40 4.93
N ARG A 23 -2.26 -6.10 6.08
CA ARG A 23 -2.78 -5.11 7.03
C ARG A 23 -2.92 -3.73 6.38
N PHE A 24 -1.86 -3.21 5.78
CA PHE A 24 -1.90 -1.88 5.16
C PHE A 24 -2.80 -1.85 3.93
N LEU A 25 -2.83 -2.93 3.14
CA LEU A 25 -3.73 -3.07 2.00
C LEU A 25 -5.20 -3.00 2.44
N LYS A 26 -5.58 -3.75 3.48
CA LYS A 26 -6.95 -3.74 4.01
C LYS A 26 -7.30 -2.42 4.68
N PHE A 27 -6.36 -1.75 5.36
CA PHE A 27 -6.60 -0.38 5.81
C PHE A 27 -6.88 0.57 4.66
N CYS A 28 -6.08 0.56 3.58
CA CYS A 28 -6.35 1.41 2.42
C CYS A 28 -7.71 1.07 1.77
N LYS A 29 -8.10 -0.22 1.76
CA LYS A 29 -9.39 -0.66 1.24
C LYS A 29 -10.56 -0.13 2.06
N TYR A 30 -10.56 -0.36 3.37
CA TYR A 30 -11.70 -0.08 4.23
C TYR A 30 -11.73 1.35 4.78
N LEU A 31 -10.62 2.10 4.78
CA LEU A 31 -10.64 3.52 5.15
C LEU A 31 -11.57 4.35 4.27
N ARG A 32 -11.73 3.94 3.00
CA ARG A 32 -12.65 4.58 2.05
C ARG A 32 -14.11 4.49 2.48
N ASP A 33 -14.48 3.46 3.24
CA ASP A 33 -15.83 3.31 3.80
C ASP A 33 -16.12 4.35 4.90
N PHE A 34 -15.10 5.06 5.38
CA PHE A 34 -15.17 6.09 6.42
C PHE A 34 -14.80 7.49 5.90
N ASP A 35 -14.97 7.74 4.59
CA ASP A 35 -14.64 9.02 3.93
C ASP A 35 -13.17 9.43 4.02
N TRP A 36 -12.26 8.45 4.15
CA TRP A 36 -10.82 8.66 4.06
C TRP A 36 -10.27 8.17 2.72
N GLU A 37 -9.61 9.05 1.99
CA GLU A 37 -8.89 8.71 0.77
C GLU A 37 -7.40 8.46 1.08
N PRO A 38 -6.95 7.19 1.03
CA PRO A 38 -5.56 6.84 1.24
C PRO A 38 -4.71 7.19 0.02
N ILE A 39 -3.53 7.73 0.28
CA ILE A 39 -2.44 7.89 -0.67
C ILE A 39 -1.29 7.05 -0.14
N VAL A 40 -0.72 6.19 -0.98
CA VAL A 40 0.34 5.27 -0.57
C VAL A 40 1.68 5.78 -1.07
N LEU A 41 2.66 5.82 -0.17
CA LEU A 41 4.06 6.00 -0.52
C LEU A 41 4.81 4.72 -0.15
N THR A 42 5.40 4.10 -1.16
CA THR A 42 6.14 2.85 -1.01
C THR A 42 7.41 2.86 -1.86
N VAL A 43 8.09 1.72 -1.92
CA VAL A 43 9.36 1.57 -2.65
C VAL A 43 9.13 0.94 -4.02
N GLU A 44 9.94 1.34 -4.99
CA GLU A 44 9.85 0.80 -6.36
C GLU A 44 10.41 -0.62 -6.46
N ASN A 45 11.61 -0.83 -5.92
CA ASN A 45 12.37 -2.08 -5.96
C ASN A 45 12.65 -2.57 -4.53
N GLY A 46 11.60 -2.83 -3.76
CA GLY A 46 11.73 -3.36 -2.41
C GLY A 46 12.29 -4.79 -2.39
N SER A 47 13.10 -5.10 -1.39
CA SER A 47 13.53 -6.47 -1.09
C SER A 47 12.42 -7.18 -0.32
N TYR A 48 11.79 -8.16 -0.98
CA TYR A 48 10.70 -8.95 -0.41
C TYR A 48 11.14 -10.41 -0.25
N SER A 49 10.87 -11.02 0.90
CA SER A 49 11.14 -12.45 1.13
C SER A 49 10.21 -13.37 0.34
N SER A 50 9.02 -12.86 -0.02
CA SER A 50 8.00 -13.58 -0.78
C SER A 50 7.07 -12.58 -1.48
N THR A 51 6.49 -12.99 -2.61
CA THR A 51 5.57 -12.20 -3.42
C THR A 51 4.28 -12.96 -3.70
N ASP A 52 3.16 -12.25 -3.71
CA ASP A 52 1.84 -12.74 -4.07
C ASP A 52 1.13 -11.68 -4.94
N ASN A 53 1.15 -11.90 -6.25
CA ASN A 53 0.50 -11.02 -7.23
C ASN A 53 -1.03 -11.00 -7.10
N SER A 54 -1.65 -11.96 -6.42
CA SER A 54 -3.10 -11.95 -6.22
C SER A 54 -3.55 -10.77 -5.35
N LEU A 55 -2.67 -10.27 -4.47
CA LEU A 55 -2.94 -9.12 -3.59
C LEU A 55 -3.10 -7.80 -4.36
N GLU A 56 -2.58 -7.69 -5.58
CA GLU A 56 -2.77 -6.50 -6.41
C GLU A 56 -4.24 -6.28 -6.78
N LYS A 57 -5.01 -7.37 -6.90
CA LYS A 57 -6.47 -7.33 -7.17
C LYS A 57 -7.25 -6.72 -6.01
N ASP A 58 -6.67 -6.70 -4.82
CA ASP A 58 -7.28 -6.13 -3.63
C ASP A 58 -6.97 -4.63 -3.45
N ILE A 59 -6.11 -4.06 -4.30
CA ILE A 59 -5.86 -2.62 -4.32
C ILE A 59 -7.12 -1.93 -4.88
N PRO A 60 -7.77 -1.04 -4.11
CA PRO A 60 -8.94 -0.33 -4.59
C PRO A 60 -8.63 0.47 -5.85
N THR A 61 -9.53 0.43 -6.83
CA THR A 61 -9.39 1.20 -8.08
C THR A 61 -9.19 2.68 -7.77
N GLY A 62 -8.23 3.31 -8.46
CA GLY A 62 -7.90 4.72 -8.28
C GLY A 62 -7.05 5.04 -7.03
N THR A 63 -6.60 4.05 -6.26
CA THR A 63 -5.62 4.28 -5.18
C THR A 63 -4.35 4.90 -5.75
N LYS A 64 -3.95 6.06 -5.24
CA LYS A 64 -2.70 6.72 -5.64
C LYS A 64 -1.53 6.05 -4.92
N VAL A 65 -0.68 5.37 -5.68
CA VAL A 65 0.54 4.72 -5.16
C VAL A 65 1.75 5.41 -5.78
N TYR A 66 2.54 6.06 -4.93
CA TYR A 66 3.81 6.67 -5.29
C TYR A 66 4.93 5.73 -4.87
N LYS A 67 5.88 5.51 -5.77
CA LYS A 67 7.04 4.66 -5.55
C LYS A 67 8.29 5.53 -5.51
N THR A 68 9.19 5.25 -4.56
CA THR A 68 10.46 5.96 -4.41
C THR A 68 11.63 5.00 -4.48
N LYS A 69 12.80 5.55 -4.83
CA LYS A 69 14.07 4.83 -4.70
C LYS A 69 14.36 4.59 -3.22
N THR A 70 14.94 3.44 -2.92
CA THR A 70 15.43 3.10 -1.59
C THR A 70 16.90 2.73 -1.68
N SER A 71 17.67 3.00 -0.61
CA SER A 71 19.09 2.67 -0.51
C SER A 71 19.36 1.39 0.30
N LEU A 72 18.34 0.56 0.53
CA LEU A 72 18.44 -0.65 1.35
C LEU A 72 19.29 -1.75 0.67
N PRO A 73 20.00 -2.54 1.50
CA PRO A 73 19.49 -3.85 1.89
C PRO A 73 19.29 -4.02 3.41
N PHE A 74 19.33 -2.94 4.20
CA PHE A 74 19.24 -3.01 5.66
C PHE A 74 17.87 -3.53 6.15
#